data_AF-A0A928IR47-F1
#
_entry.id   AF-A0A928IR47-F1
#
_cell.length_a   1.000
_cell.length_b   1.000
_cell.length_c   1.000
_cell.angle_alpha   90.00
_cell.angle_beta   90.00
_cell.angle_gamma   90.00
#
_symmetry.space_group_name_H-M   'P 1'
#
loop_
_entity.id
_entity.type
_entity.pdbx_description
1 polymer ?
#
loop_
_entity_poly.entity_id
_entity_poly.type
_entity_poly.pdbx_seq_one_letter_code
_entity_poly.pdbx_strand_id
1 'polypeptide(L)'
;MIRIFTFVALSVSAYVTLMHLALLMRVILGAFTEGTGPLASFVYVATEPILLPIRRYIDKKGILQGIPLDISILVAMILLMIVSIFLPRI
;
A
#
# COMPACT_ATOMS: atom_id res chain seq x y z
N MET A 1 -24.15 19.24 -6.46
CA MET A 1 -23.96 18.13 -5.48
C MET A 1 -23.28 16.92 -6.12
N ILE A 2 -23.83 16.34 -7.19
CA ILE A 2 -23.26 15.16 -7.89
C ILE A 2 -21.81 15.37 -8.38
N ARG A 3 -21.47 16.52 -8.98
CA ARG A 3 -20.11 16.78 -9.51
C ARG A 3 -19.02 16.75 -8.43
N ILE A 4 -19.33 17.23 -7.22
CA ILE A 4 -18.40 17.23 -6.08
C ILE A 4 -18.18 15.80 -5.60
N PHE A 5 -19.26 15.02 -5.49
CA PHE A 5 -19.18 13.62 -5.11
C PHE A 5 -18.32 12.81 -6.09
N THR A 6 -18.53 12.98 -7.40
CA THR A 6 -17.74 12.30 -8.44
C THR A 6 -16.26 12.71 -8.39
N PHE A 7 -15.99 14.01 -8.18
CA PHE A 7 -14.61 14.48 -8.07
C PHE A 7 -13.88 13.86 -6.87
N VAL A 8 -14.52 13.83 -5.71
CA VAL A 8 -13.96 13.19 -4.50
C VAL A 8 -13.75 11.70 -4.73
N ALA A 9 -14.74 10.99 -5.29
CA ALA A 9 -14.62 9.57 -5.59
C ALA A 9 -13.47 9.27 -6.56
N LEU A 10 -13.28 10.12 -7.57
CA LEU A 10 -12.17 10.00 -8.52
C LEU A 10 -10.81 10.19 -7.84
N SER A 11 -10.67 11.21 -6.99
CA SER A 11 -9.42 11.45 -6.25
C SER A 11 -9.04 10.26 -5.36
N VAL A 12 -10.01 9.67 -4.66
CA VAL A 12 -9.78 8.50 -3.81
C VAL A 12 -9.41 7.27 -4.66
N SER A 13 -10.14 7.03 -5.75
CA SER A 13 -9.86 5.92 -6.67
C SER A 13 -8.45 6.02 -7.27
N ALA A 14 -8.06 7.22 -7.70
CA ALA A 14 -6.71 7.49 -8.20
C ALA A 14 -5.65 7.21 -7.12
N TYR A 15 -5.84 7.69 -5.90
CA TYR A 15 -4.93 7.45 -4.79
C TYR A 15 -4.76 5.95 -4.49
N VAL A 16 -5.87 5.21 -4.40
CA VAL A 16 -5.84 3.75 -4.13
C VAL A 16 -5.14 3.00 -5.26
N THR A 17 -5.35 3.41 -6.51
CA THR A 17 -4.67 2.81 -7.66
C THR A 17 -3.16 3.07 -7.63
N LEU A 18 -2.76 4.31 -7.33
CA LEU A 18 -1.34 4.68 -7.17
C LEU A 18 -0.69 3.92 -6.02
N MET A 19 -1.39 3.71 -4.90
CA MET A 19 -0.87 2.91 -3.79
C MET A 19 -0.70 1.44 -4.13
N HIS A 20 -1.61 0.83 -4.89
CA HIS A 20 -1.40 -0.53 -5.41
C HIS A 20 -0.14 -0.61 -6.27
N LEU A 21 0.03 0.34 -7.20
CA LEU A 21 1.22 0.37 -8.04
C LEU A 21 2.49 0.60 -7.20
N ALA A 22 2.44 1.48 -6.20
CA ALA A 22 3.56 1.73 -5.30
C ALA A 22 3.93 0.47 -4.49
N LEU A 23 2.96 -0.30 -4.00
CA LEU A 23 3.22 -1.57 -3.33
C LEU A 23 3.78 -2.64 -4.28
N LEU A 24 3.35 -2.67 -5.55
CA LEU A 24 3.97 -3.53 -6.56
C LEU A 24 5.42 -3.12 -6.83
N MET A 25 5.66 -1.81 -7.03
CA MET A 25 7.01 -1.27 -7.16
C MET A 25 7.86 -1.58 -5.94
N ARG A 26 7.29 -1.57 -4.73
CA ARG A 26 7.98 -1.91 -3.49
C ARG A 26 8.58 -3.31 -3.53
N VAL A 27 7.81 -4.30 -3.99
CA VAL A 27 8.27 -5.68 -4.14
C VAL A 27 9.33 -5.80 -5.22
N ILE A 28 9.09 -5.17 -6.38
CA ILE A 28 10.04 -5.18 -7.51
C ILE A 28 11.37 -4.53 -7.09
N LEU A 29 11.32 -3.30 -6.58
CA LEU A 29 12.52 -2.56 -6.17
C LEU A 29 13.25 -3.24 -5.01
N GLY A 30 12.54 -3.86 -4.07
CA GLY A 30 13.14 -4.68 -3.01
C GLY A 30 13.93 -5.85 -3.59
N ALA A 31 13.40 -6.52 -4.62
CA ALA A 31 14.06 -7.65 -5.28
C ALA A 31 15.30 -7.24 -6.11
N PHE A 32 15.29 -6.06 -6.74
CA PHE A 32 16.37 -5.65 -7.66
C PHE A 32 17.42 -4.70 -7.05
N THR A 33 17.05 -3.89 -6.06
CA THR A 33 17.91 -2.80 -5.54
C THR A 33 18.32 -2.98 -4.09
N GLU A 34 17.88 -4.07 -3.44
CA GLU A 34 18.04 -4.31 -2.00
C GLU A 34 17.56 -3.12 -1.13
N GLY A 35 16.72 -2.25 -1.69
CA GLY A 35 16.22 -1.03 -1.05
C GLY A 35 17.16 0.19 -1.09
N THR A 36 18.25 0.18 -1.88
CA THR A 36 19.34 1.18 -1.79
C THR A 36 19.31 2.32 -2.83
N GLY A 37 18.25 2.46 -3.64
CA GLY A 37 18.13 3.55 -4.64
C GLY A 37 17.23 4.72 -4.22
N PRO A 38 17.39 5.93 -4.79
CA PRO A 38 16.52 7.08 -4.51
C PRO A 38 15.03 6.78 -4.78
N LEU A 39 14.76 6.03 -5.85
CA LEU A 39 13.40 5.58 -6.18
C LEU A 39 12.87 4.56 -5.16
N ALA A 40 13.70 3.64 -4.68
CA ALA A 40 13.33 2.67 -3.66
C ALA A 40 13.02 3.36 -2.33
N SER A 41 13.79 4.38 -1.95
CA SER A 41 13.53 5.21 -0.76
C SER A 41 12.26 6.04 -0.91
N PHE A 42 11.99 6.61 -2.08
CA PHE A 42 10.74 7.31 -2.33
C PHE A 42 9.52 6.37 -2.18
N VAL A 43 9.56 5.20 -2.82
CA VAL A 43 8.50 4.20 -2.72
C VAL A 43 8.36 3.67 -1.28
N TYR A 44 9.47 3.54 -0.53
CA TYR A 44 9.46 3.27 0.92
C TYR A 44 8.56 4.28 1.62
N VAL A 45 8.92 5.55 1.56
CA VAL A 45 8.26 6.62 2.32
C VAL A 45 6.81 6.80 1.88
N ALA A 46 6.52 6.64 0.60
CA ALA A 46 5.17 6.73 0.07
C ALA A 46 4.23 5.63 0.61
N THR A 47 4.75 4.41 0.80
CA THR A 47 3.95 3.24 1.21
C THR A 47 3.94 3.02 2.72
N GLU A 48 4.92 3.56 3.44
CA GLU A 48 5.07 3.38 4.88
C GLU A 48 3.86 3.82 5.73
N PRO A 49 3.14 4.92 5.43
CA PRO A 49 1.96 5.32 6.20
C PRO A 49 0.86 4.26 6.26
N ILE A 50 0.76 3.42 5.21
CA ILE A 50 -0.21 2.32 5.12
C ILE A 50 0.37 1.05 5.74
N LEU A 51 1.65 0.77 5.50
CA LEU A 51 2.32 -0.44 5.97
C LEU A 51 2.61 -0.42 7.47
N LEU A 52 2.97 0.73 8.04
CA LEU A 52 3.38 0.87 9.44
C LEU A 52 2.28 0.49 10.44
N PRO A 53 1.00 0.91 10.28
CA PRO A 53 -0.09 0.45 11.14
C PRO A 53 -0.30 -1.07 11.06
N ILE A 54 -0.24 -1.64 9.87
CA ILE A 54 -0.41 -3.07 9.62
C ILE A 54 0.72 -3.85 10.30
N ARG A 55 1.97 -3.43 10.09
CA ARG A 55 3.17 -4.00 10.70
C ARG A 55 3.07 -3.95 12.22
N ARG A 56 2.74 -2.78 12.79
CA ARG A 56 2.57 -2.62 14.25
C ARG A 56 1.49 -3.54 14.83
N TYR A 57 0.39 -3.74 14.11
CA TYR A 57 -0.69 -4.63 14.57
C TYR A 57 -0.25 -6.10 14.58
N ILE A 58 0.46 -6.51 13.54
CA ILE A 58 1.04 -7.85 13.39
C ILE A 58 2.07 -8.12 14.50
N ASP A 59 3.03 -7.20 14.70
CA ASP A 59 4.12 -7.35 15.66
C ASP A 59 3.61 -7.44 17.11
N LYS A 60 2.64 -6.59 17.46
CA LYS A 60 2.02 -6.58 18.80
C LYS A 60 1.33 -7.88 19.17
N LYS A 61 0.74 -8.58 18.20
CA LYS A 61 0.02 -9.84 18.47
C LYS A 61 0.94 -11.06 18.51
N GLY A 62 2.22 -10.90 18.19
CA GLY A 62 3.16 -12.02 18.15
C GLY A 62 2.91 -13.04 17.03
N ILE A 63 1.90 -12.80 16.17
CA ILE A 63 1.46 -13.78 15.16
C ILE A 63 2.57 -14.08 14.15
N LEU A 64 3.44 -13.10 13.88
CA LEU A 64 4.51 -13.20 12.88
C LEU A 64 5.87 -12.74 13.42
N GLN A 65 6.13 -12.88 14.73
CA GLN A 65 7.44 -12.58 15.32
C GLN A 65 8.49 -13.57 14.77
N GLY A 66 9.28 -13.12 13.80
CA GLY A 66 10.37 -13.90 13.20
C GLY A 66 10.34 -14.01 11.68
N ILE A 67 9.36 -13.42 10.99
CA ILE A 67 9.36 -13.37 9.52
C ILE A 67 10.05 -12.06 9.09
N PRO A 68 11.27 -12.11 8.52
CA PRO A 68 11.99 -10.93 8.06
C PRO A 68 11.37 -10.29 6.80
N LEU A 69 10.33 -10.91 6.23
CA LEU A 69 9.84 -10.69 4.89
C LEU A 69 8.46 -10.01 4.86
N ASP A 70 8.28 -9.22 3.81
CA ASP A 70 7.18 -8.35 3.37
C ASP A 70 5.73 -8.90 3.38
N ILE A 71 5.31 -9.72 4.35
CA ILE A 71 3.90 -10.12 4.52
C ILE A 71 3.00 -8.91 4.74
N SER A 72 3.50 -7.86 5.40
CA SER A 72 2.76 -6.61 5.56
C SER A 72 2.37 -5.99 4.21
N ILE A 73 3.20 -6.15 3.16
CA ILE A 73 2.90 -5.68 1.81
C ILE A 73 1.73 -6.47 1.22
N LEU A 74 1.76 -7.79 1.33
CA LEU A 74 0.66 -8.64 0.85
C LEU A 74 -0.66 -8.31 1.56
N VAL A 75 -0.62 -8.14 2.88
CA VAL A 75 -1.81 -7.73 3.66
C VAL A 75 -2.30 -6.36 3.21
N ALA A 76 -1.41 -5.38 3.01
CA ALA A 76 -1.77 -4.07 2.51
C ALA A 76 -2.37 -4.11 1.10
N MET A 77 -1.82 -4.93 0.19
CA MET A 77 -2.36 -5.13 -1.14
C MET A 77 -3.78 -5.71 -1.08
N ILE A 78 -4.01 -6.72 -0.25
CA ILE A 78 -5.35 -7.31 -0.08
C ILE A 78 -6.34 -6.29 0.50
N LEU A 79 -5.93 -5.54 1.54
CA LEU A 79 -6.77 -4.51 2.14
C LEU A 79 -7.14 -3.41 1.14
N LEU A 80 -6.16 -2.93 0.38
CA LEU A 80 -6.42 -1.94 -0.67
C LEU A 80 -7.29 -2.52 -1.78
N MET A 81 -7.15 -3.80 -2.12
CA MET A 81 -8.01 -4.46 -3.10
C MET A 81 -9.47 -4.51 -2.63
N ILE A 82 -9.68 -4.80 -1.35
CA ILE A 82 -11.01 -4.73 -0.72
C ILE A 82 -11.56 -3.30 -0.82
N VAL A 83 -10.78 -2.28 -0.47
CA VAL A 83 -11.18 -0.87 -0.60
C VAL A 83 -11.52 -0.52 -2.05
N SER A 84 -10.76 -1.02 -3.02
CA SER A 84 -10.99 -0.82 -4.46
C SER A 84 -12.31 -1.42 -4.95
N ILE A 85 -12.77 -2.53 -4.36
CA ILE A 85 -14.07 -3.13 -4.69
C ILE A 85 -15.23 -2.22 -4.28
N PHE A 86 -15.10 -1.50 -3.16
CA PHE A 86 -16.13 -0.57 -2.67
C PHE A 86 -16.10 0.80 -3.36
N LEU A 87 -15.04 1.11 -4.10
CA LEU A 87 -14.92 2.37 -4.83
C LEU A 87 -15.78 2.34 -6.10
N PRO A 88 -16.46 3.46 -6.43
CA PRO A 88 -17.21 3.56 -7.67
C PRO A 88 -16.29 3.30 -8.86
N ARG A 89 -16.66 2.31 -9.69
CA ARG A 89 -16.07 2.06 -11.00
C ARG A 89 -16.72 3.05 -11.96
N ILE A 90 -16.20 4.28 -11.97
CA ILE A 90 -16.69 5.38 -12.81
C ILE A 90 -16.14 5.21 -14.23
#